data_AF-S4W4Q1-F1
#
_entry.id   AF-S4W4Q1-F1
#
_cell.length_a   1.000
_cell.length_b   1.000
_cell.length_c   1.000
_cell.angle_alpha   90.00
_cell.angle_beta   90.00
_cell.angle_gamma   90.00
#
_symmetry.space_group_name_H-M   'P 1'
#
loop_
_entity.id
_entity.type
_entity.pdbx_description
1 polymer ?
#
loop_
_entity_poly.entity_id
_entity_poly.type
_entity_poly.pdbx_seq_one_letter_code
_entity_poly.pdbx_strand_id
1 'polypeptide(L)'
;GPALFTFADGRYCGANLDRNGLRPCRYYITDDDIMICASEVGVIPIDSKKIVKKGRLQPGRMLLVDTKEGKIVDDRELKMKVSSRFDFKAWALSNLITVPELFTKLENRGISLATKVDSDFKIQDDPKLLANGYTLEQILSILVPMANGGKEPLGSMGNDSALACLSEQPKLIYDYFRQLFA
;
A
#
# COMPACT_ATOMS: atom_id res chain seq x y z
N GLY A 1 -8.26 -0.21 4.81
CA GLY A 1 -8.73 1.03 5.46
C GLY A 1 -8.41 0.97 6.95
N PRO A 2 -8.84 1.98 7.74
CA PRO A 2 -8.66 2.00 9.19
C PRO A 2 -9.29 0.77 9.84
N ALA A 3 -8.50 -0.02 10.56
CA ALA A 3 -8.99 -1.24 11.17
C ALA A 3 -8.32 -1.50 12.51
N LEU A 4 -9.15 -1.77 13.51
CA LEU A 4 -8.80 -2.47 14.73
C LEU A 4 -9.73 -3.66 14.80
N PHE A 5 -9.17 -4.85 14.94
CA PHE A 5 -9.97 -6.04 15.18
C PHE A 5 -9.39 -6.84 16.34
N THR A 6 -10.29 -7.32 17.18
CA THR A 6 -10.01 -8.27 18.24
C THR A 6 -10.46 -9.65 17.79
N PHE A 7 -9.74 -10.68 18.22
CA PHE A 7 -10.02 -12.05 17.82
C PHE A 7 -9.69 -13.01 18.96
N ALA A 8 -10.34 -14.16 18.96
CA ALA A 8 -10.03 -15.26 19.86
C ALA A 8 -10.35 -16.60 19.17
N ASP A 9 -9.53 -17.63 19.43
CA ASP A 9 -9.68 -18.97 18.84
C ASP A 9 -9.80 -20.09 19.91
N GLY A 10 -10.11 -19.71 21.14
CA GLY A 10 -10.23 -20.61 22.30
C GLY A 10 -8.91 -20.84 23.05
N ARG A 11 -7.75 -20.72 22.40
CA ARG A 11 -6.43 -20.70 23.05
C ARG A 11 -5.78 -19.33 23.03
N TYR A 12 -5.89 -18.63 21.92
CA TYR A 12 -5.33 -17.31 21.73
C TYR A 12 -6.42 -16.26 21.81
N CYS A 13 -6.12 -15.14 22.43
CA CYS A 13 -6.92 -13.93 22.40
C CYS A 13 -6.02 -12.75 22.07
N GLY A 14 -6.44 -11.86 21.19
CA GLY A 14 -5.58 -10.79 20.72
C GLY A 14 -6.27 -9.66 19.99
N ALA A 15 -5.47 -8.68 19.63
CA ALA A 15 -5.86 -7.51 18.85
C ALA A 15 -4.78 -7.18 17.83
N ASN A 16 -5.21 -6.76 16.64
CA ASN A 16 -4.29 -6.29 15.60
C ASN A 16 -4.81 -5.00 14.95
N LEU A 17 -3.88 -4.18 14.49
CA LEU A 17 -4.14 -2.92 13.81
C LEU A 17 -3.82 -3.06 12.32
N ASP A 18 -4.45 -2.17 11.55
CA ASP A 18 -4.03 -1.94 10.19
C ASP A 18 -2.56 -1.48 10.11
N ARG A 19 -1.96 -1.62 8.92
CA ARG A 19 -0.55 -1.29 8.66
C ARG A 19 -0.14 0.15 9.04
N ASN A 20 -1.10 1.08 9.06
CA ASN A 20 -0.88 2.48 9.37
C ASN A 20 -1.30 2.83 10.81
N GLY A 21 -1.94 1.90 11.54
CA GLY A 21 -2.46 2.11 12.89
C GLY A 21 -3.45 3.27 12.99
N LEU A 22 -4.40 3.32 12.06
CA LEU A 22 -5.37 4.41 11.94
C LEU A 22 -6.50 4.33 12.98
N ARG A 23 -6.54 3.28 13.81
CA ARG A 23 -7.48 3.12 14.93
C ARG A 23 -6.72 3.05 16.27
N PRO A 24 -7.23 3.71 17.33
CA PRO A 24 -6.60 3.65 18.64
C PRO A 24 -6.89 2.30 19.31
N CYS A 25 -5.88 1.75 19.98
CA CYS A 25 -6.02 0.55 20.79
C CYS A 25 -5.06 0.67 21.98
N ARG A 26 -5.63 0.68 23.19
CA ARG A 26 -4.93 0.85 24.47
C ARG A 26 -5.12 -0.41 25.30
N TYR A 27 -4.10 -0.75 26.08
CA TYR A 27 -4.20 -1.87 26.99
C TYR A 27 -3.60 -1.58 28.37
N TYR A 28 -4.16 -2.26 29.37
CA TYR A 28 -3.68 -2.32 30.73
C TYR A 28 -3.36 -3.75 31.10
N ILE A 29 -2.33 -3.93 31.90
CA ILE A 29 -2.00 -5.21 32.56
C ILE A 29 -2.05 -4.92 34.05
N THR A 30 -2.86 -5.70 34.76
CA THR A 30 -2.99 -5.61 36.22
C THR A 30 -2.12 -6.63 36.93
N ASP A 31 -2.03 -6.53 38.25
CA ASP A 31 -1.26 -7.40 39.14
C ASP A 31 -1.91 -8.77 39.38
N ASP A 32 -3.19 -8.91 39.04
CA ASP A 32 -3.95 -10.17 39.02
C ASP A 32 -3.96 -10.85 37.63
N ASP A 33 -2.95 -10.59 36.80
CA ASP A 33 -2.73 -11.18 35.47
C ASP A 33 -3.89 -10.97 34.46
N ILE A 34 -4.66 -9.89 34.63
CA ILE A 34 -5.71 -9.51 33.68
C ILE A 34 -5.17 -8.50 32.67
N MET A 35 -5.34 -8.80 31.38
CA MET A 35 -5.12 -7.84 30.30
C MET A 35 -6.45 -7.26 29.82
N ILE A 36 -6.56 -5.93 29.87
CA ILE A 36 -7.74 -5.21 29.40
C ILE A 36 -7.33 -4.41 28.18
N CYS A 37 -8.03 -4.63 27.06
CA CYS A 37 -7.77 -3.98 25.78
C CYS A 37 -9.03 -3.28 25.28
N ALA A 38 -8.92 -1.99 24.95
CA ALA A 38 -10.04 -1.18 24.47
C ALA A 38 -9.57 -0.09 23.50
N SER A 39 -10.51 0.52 22.78
CA SER A 39 -10.20 1.63 21.87
C SER A 39 -9.77 2.90 22.62
N GLU A 40 -10.17 3.04 23.89
CA GLU A 40 -9.91 4.21 24.73
C GLU A 40 -9.39 3.82 26.12
N VAL A 41 -8.98 4.83 26.88
CA VAL A 41 -8.55 4.70 28.28
C VAL A 41 -9.73 4.96 29.21
N GLY A 42 -9.79 4.26 30.35
CA GLY A 42 -10.83 4.50 31.37
C GLY A 42 -12.20 3.86 31.09
N VAL A 43 -12.28 2.91 30.15
CA VAL A 43 -13.53 2.19 29.83
C VAL A 43 -14.03 1.33 30.99
N ILE A 44 -13.12 0.81 31.81
CA ILE A 44 -13.42 0.02 33.01
C ILE A 44 -12.77 0.72 34.22
N PRO A 45 -13.50 0.91 35.34
CA PRO A 45 -12.93 1.47 36.55
C PRO A 45 -11.97 0.47 37.20
N ILE A 46 -10.69 0.84 37.32
CA ILE A 46 -9.63 0.02 37.92
C ILE A 46 -8.79 0.92 38.83
N ASP A 47 -8.49 0.45 40.03
CA ASP A 47 -7.56 1.15 40.93
C ASP A 47 -6.17 1.24 40.28
N SER A 48 -5.60 2.44 40.28
CA SER A 48 -4.28 2.70 39.70
C SER A 48 -3.18 1.86 40.34
N LYS A 49 -3.34 1.46 41.61
CA LYS A 49 -2.40 0.59 42.34
C LYS A 49 -2.29 -0.82 41.75
N LYS A 50 -3.35 -1.31 41.11
CA LYS A 50 -3.35 -2.63 40.47
C LYS A 50 -2.65 -2.64 39.12
N ILE A 51 -2.40 -1.48 38.52
CA ILE A 51 -1.93 -1.41 37.13
C ILE A 51 -0.41 -1.56 37.08
N VAL A 52 0.06 -2.72 36.61
CA VAL A 52 1.48 -3.02 36.39
C VAL A 52 2.01 -2.32 35.14
N LYS A 53 1.23 -2.31 34.05
CA LYS A 53 1.66 -1.73 32.78
C LYS A 53 0.51 -1.09 32.01
N LYS A 54 0.81 0.05 31.38
CA LYS A 54 -0.07 0.73 30.43
C LYS A 54 0.62 0.79 29.07
N GLY A 55 -0.12 0.49 28.01
CA GLY A 55 0.42 0.45 26.67
C GLY A 55 -0.58 0.84 25.58
N ARG A 56 -0.06 0.92 24.36
CA ARG A 56 -0.85 1.07 23.14
C ARG A 56 -0.35 0.11 22.08
N LEU A 57 -1.26 -0.36 21.24
CA LEU A 57 -0.89 -1.15 20.07
C LEU A 57 -0.28 -0.22 19.01
N GLN A 58 0.81 -0.66 18.38
CA GLN A 58 1.52 0.10 17.35
C GLN A 58 1.23 -0.49 15.97
N PRO A 59 1.32 0.31 14.89
CA PRO A 59 1.16 -0.18 13.53
C PRO A 59 2.05 -1.40 13.27
N GLY A 60 1.47 -2.46 12.69
CA GLY A 60 2.19 -3.69 12.36
C GLY A 60 2.62 -4.55 13.53
N ARG A 61 2.23 -4.25 14.78
CA ARG A 61 2.43 -5.12 15.94
C ARG A 61 1.12 -5.78 16.34
N MET A 62 1.19 -7.04 16.76
CA MET A 62 0.05 -7.77 17.29
C MET A 62 0.13 -7.88 18.82
N LEU A 63 -1.01 -7.68 19.48
CA LEU A 63 -1.20 -8.02 20.88
C LEU A 63 -1.78 -9.43 20.92
N LEU A 64 -1.09 -10.38 21.56
CA LEU A 64 -1.52 -11.77 21.60
C LEU A 64 -1.27 -12.34 23.01
N VAL A 65 -2.28 -12.99 23.57
CA VAL A 65 -2.22 -13.71 24.84
C VAL A 65 -2.49 -15.18 24.55
N ASP A 66 -1.62 -16.06 25.03
CA ASP A 66 -1.83 -17.51 25.04
C ASP A 66 -2.48 -17.90 26.37
N THR A 67 -3.77 -18.23 26.35
CA THR A 67 -4.53 -18.58 27.55
C THR A 67 -4.14 -19.94 28.12
N LYS A 68 -3.49 -20.80 27.32
CA LYS A 68 -3.01 -22.11 27.78
C LYS A 68 -1.68 -22.00 28.52
N GLU A 69 -0.78 -21.15 28.03
CA GLU A 69 0.53 -20.92 28.66
C GLU A 69 0.51 -19.76 29.67
N GLY A 70 -0.57 -18.97 29.72
CA GLY A 70 -0.72 -17.85 30.64
C GLY A 70 0.23 -16.69 30.36
N LYS A 71 0.63 -16.49 29.10
CA LYS A 71 1.67 -15.51 28.74
C LYS A 71 1.24 -14.59 27.62
N ILE A 72 1.74 -13.36 27.69
CA ILE A 72 1.67 -12.40 26.58
C ILE A 72 2.77 -12.78 25.60
N VAL A 73 2.39 -13.07 24.36
CA VAL A 73 3.33 -13.50 23.32
C VAL A 73 4.01 -12.27 22.73
N ASP A 74 5.34 -12.28 22.67
CA ASP A 74 6.08 -11.22 22.01
C ASP A 74 5.88 -11.27 20.48
N ASP A 75 5.57 -10.12 19.89
CA ASP A 75 5.30 -9.97 18.45
C ASP A 75 6.49 -10.42 17.58
N ARG A 76 7.73 -10.16 18.01
CA ARG A 76 8.92 -10.57 17.24
C ARG A 76 9.15 -12.06 17.34
N GLU A 77 9.04 -12.62 18.54
CA GLU A 77 9.15 -14.06 18.76
C GLU A 77 8.10 -14.82 17.93
N LEU A 78 6.86 -14.35 17.95
CA LEU A 78 5.78 -14.94 17.16
C LEU A 78 6.06 -14.89 15.66
N LYS A 79 6.46 -13.72 15.14
CA LYS A 79 6.77 -13.55 13.72
C LYS A 79 7.95 -14.43 13.31
N MET A 80 8.99 -14.53 14.14
CA MET A 80 10.12 -15.41 13.92
C MET A 80 9.71 -16.89 13.88
N LYS A 81 8.86 -17.31 14.82
CA LYS A 81 8.34 -18.70 14.86
C LYS A 81 7.49 -19.04 13.64
N VAL A 82 6.76 -18.08 13.08
CA VAL A 82 5.96 -18.28 11.87
C VAL A 82 6.84 -18.25 10.62
N SER A 83 7.76 -17.29 10.52
CA SER A 83 8.65 -17.15 9.37
C SER A 83 9.67 -18.29 9.25
N SER A 84 10.00 -18.98 10.34
CA SER A 84 10.92 -20.12 10.35
C SER A 84 10.27 -21.48 10.06
N ARG A 85 8.94 -21.54 9.88
CA ARG A 85 8.25 -22.82 9.61
C ARG A 85 8.67 -23.45 8.28
N PHE A 86 8.96 -22.61 7.29
CA PHE A 86 9.41 -23.00 5.97
C PHE A 86 10.45 -22.01 5.48
N ASP A 87 11.29 -22.44 4.53
CA ASP A 87 12.24 -21.53 3.89
C ASP A 87 11.56 -20.68 2.82
N PHE A 88 10.75 -19.72 3.28
CA PHE A 88 10.06 -18.77 2.40
C PHE A 88 11.04 -17.96 1.55
N LYS A 89 12.28 -17.75 2.03
CA LYS A 89 13.31 -17.03 1.29
C LYS A 89 13.76 -17.85 0.08
N ALA A 90 14.05 -19.14 0.26
CA ALA A 90 14.39 -20.01 -0.87
C ALA A 90 13.24 -20.09 -1.88
N TRP A 91 11.99 -20.18 -1.43
CA TRP A 91 10.83 -20.22 -2.32
C TRP A 91 10.66 -18.93 -3.13
N ALA A 92 10.87 -17.78 -2.49
CA ALA A 92 10.83 -16.49 -3.16
C ALA A 92 11.97 -16.37 -4.19
N LEU A 93 13.20 -16.68 -3.79
CA LEU A 93 14.37 -16.54 -4.67
C LEU A 93 14.36 -17.52 -5.86
N SER A 94 13.79 -18.71 -5.70
CA SER A 94 13.76 -19.70 -6.79
C SER A 94 12.68 -19.43 -7.84
N ASN A 95 11.61 -18.69 -7.48
CA ASN A 95 10.44 -18.49 -8.34
C ASN A 95 10.18 -17.03 -8.73
N LEU A 96 10.82 -16.06 -8.07
CA LEU A 96 10.67 -14.66 -8.43
C LEU A 96 11.64 -14.29 -9.54
N ILE A 97 11.10 -13.81 -10.65
CA ILE A 97 11.88 -13.15 -11.70
C ILE A 97 11.73 -11.65 -11.47
N THR A 98 12.85 -10.97 -11.23
CA THR A 98 12.84 -9.50 -11.10
C THR A 98 13.05 -8.85 -12.45
N VAL A 99 12.42 -7.70 -12.67
CA VAL A 99 12.56 -6.93 -13.92
C VAL A 99 14.03 -6.56 -14.23
N PRO A 100 14.85 -6.11 -13.26
CA PRO A 100 16.27 -5.85 -13.51
C PRO A 100 17.04 -7.08 -13.97
N GLU A 101 16.82 -8.23 -13.33
CA GLU A 101 17.47 -9.49 -13.72
C GLU A 101 17.05 -9.94 -15.13
N LEU A 102 15.79 -9.70 -15.50
CA LEU A 102 15.29 -9.96 -16.84
C LEU A 102 16.01 -9.09 -17.88
N PHE A 103 16.18 -7.78 -17.62
CA PHE A 103 16.93 -6.90 -18.51
C PHE A 103 18.39 -7.35 -18.69
N THR A 104 19.09 -7.69 -17.61
CA THR A 104 20.46 -8.22 -17.70
C THR A 104 20.53 -9.52 -18.52
N LYS A 105 19.53 -10.41 -18.39
CA LYS A 105 19.44 -11.64 -19.19
C LYS A 105 19.20 -11.35 -20.68
N LEU A 106 18.41 -10.34 -21.02
CA LEU A 106 18.16 -9.92 -22.40
C LEU A 106 19.39 -9.27 -23.03
N GLU A 107 20.06 -8.38 -22.29
CA GLU A 107 21.32 -7.75 -22.71
C GLU A 107 22.42 -8.79 -22.97
N ASN A 108 22.58 -9.77 -22.07
CA ASN A 108 23.54 -10.88 -22.25
C ASN A 108 23.23 -11.75 -23.48
N ARG A 109 21.97 -11.80 -23.92
CA ARG A 109 21.54 -12.48 -25.15
C ARG A 109 21.65 -11.59 -26.40
N GLY A 110 22.12 -10.35 -26.25
CA GLY A 110 22.20 -9.37 -27.34
C GLY A 110 20.84 -8.84 -27.79
N ILE A 111 19.78 -9.03 -27.00
CA ILE A 111 18.43 -8.56 -27.32
C ILE A 111 18.30 -7.13 -26.79
N SER A 112 18.38 -6.16 -27.70
CA SER A 112 18.08 -4.76 -27.36
C SER A 112 16.59 -4.50 -27.46
N LEU A 113 15.99 -4.04 -26.36
CA LEU A 113 14.62 -3.53 -26.30
C LEU A 113 14.54 -2.02 -26.56
N ALA A 114 15.68 -1.37 -26.83
CA ALA A 114 15.70 0.05 -27.09
C ALA A 114 14.97 0.37 -28.40
N THR A 115 13.92 1.18 -28.30
CA THR A 115 13.23 1.71 -29.47
C THR A 115 14.17 2.65 -30.23
N LYS A 116 14.34 2.43 -31.52
CA LYS A 116 15.03 3.39 -32.38
C LYS A 116 14.12 4.61 -32.56
N VAL A 117 14.51 5.73 -31.99
CA VAL A 117 13.88 7.03 -32.28
C VAL A 117 14.48 7.51 -33.59
N ASP A 118 13.63 7.66 -34.60
CA ASP A 118 14.03 8.30 -35.85
C ASP A 118 14.11 9.81 -35.61
N SER A 119 15.30 10.39 -35.76
CA SER A 119 15.56 11.81 -35.50
C SER A 119 14.84 12.73 -36.49
N ASP A 120 14.46 12.21 -37.66
CA ASP A 120 13.85 12.99 -38.73
C ASP A 120 12.31 13.01 -38.62
N PHE A 121 11.75 12.21 -37.70
CA PHE A 121 10.31 12.07 -37.55
C PHE A 121 9.72 13.13 -36.61
N LYS A 122 8.82 13.95 -37.13
CA LYS A 122 8.09 14.95 -36.33
C LYS A 122 6.91 14.29 -35.63
N ILE A 123 6.73 14.63 -34.35
CA ILE A 123 5.62 14.15 -33.51
C ILE A 123 4.25 14.44 -34.15
N GLN A 124 4.12 15.55 -34.88
CA GLN A 124 2.87 15.95 -35.53
C GLN A 124 2.46 15.00 -36.67
N ASP A 125 3.42 14.29 -37.24
CA ASP A 125 3.21 13.38 -38.37
C ASP A 125 3.01 11.92 -37.91
N ASP A 126 2.91 11.67 -36.59
CA ASP A 126 2.71 10.31 -36.05
C ASP A 126 1.24 9.85 -36.14
N PRO A 127 0.91 8.92 -37.06
CA PRO A 127 -0.45 8.41 -37.17
C PRO A 127 -0.86 7.60 -35.92
N LYS A 128 0.08 7.05 -35.15
CA LYS A 128 -0.22 6.29 -33.93
C LYS A 128 -0.67 7.20 -32.81
N LEU A 129 -0.07 8.39 -32.68
CA LEU A 129 -0.50 9.37 -31.68
C LEU A 129 -1.93 9.81 -31.96
N LEU A 130 -2.23 10.13 -33.24
CA LEU A 130 -3.58 10.48 -33.66
C LEU A 130 -4.58 9.33 -33.44
N ALA A 131 -4.21 8.10 -33.82
CA ALA A 131 -5.07 6.92 -33.65
C ALA A 131 -5.38 6.61 -32.17
N ASN A 132 -4.47 6.95 -31.25
CA ASN A 132 -4.68 6.81 -29.81
C ASN A 132 -5.25 8.07 -29.15
N GLY A 133 -5.66 9.08 -29.94
CA GLY A 133 -6.30 10.30 -29.45
C GLY A 133 -5.36 11.26 -28.71
N TYR A 134 -4.04 11.15 -28.91
CA TYR A 134 -3.08 12.11 -28.36
C TYR A 134 -3.09 13.41 -29.17
N THR A 135 -3.24 14.53 -28.48
CA THR A 135 -3.12 15.87 -29.05
C THR A 135 -1.75 16.46 -28.76
N LEU A 136 -1.29 17.39 -29.61
CA LEU A 136 -0.04 18.11 -29.39
C LEU A 136 -0.02 18.85 -28.05
N GLU A 137 -1.17 19.40 -27.64
CA GLU A 137 -1.33 20.05 -26.34
C GLU A 137 -1.08 19.08 -25.18
N GLN A 138 -1.67 17.88 -25.19
CA GLN A 138 -1.42 16.87 -24.15
C GLN A 138 0.06 16.48 -24.09
N ILE A 139 0.73 16.38 -25.24
CA ILE A 139 2.15 16.04 -25.28
C ILE A 139 2.99 17.15 -24.63
N LEU A 140 2.78 18.40 -25.05
CA LEU A 140 3.55 19.54 -24.56
C LEU A 140 3.23 19.92 -23.12
N SER A 141 1.98 19.82 -22.70
CA SER A 141 1.50 20.24 -21.38
C SER A 141 1.62 19.13 -20.32
N ILE A 142 1.61 17.85 -20.73
CA ILE A 142 1.63 16.71 -19.79
C ILE A 142 2.91 15.88 -19.95
N LEU A 143 3.15 15.30 -21.14
CA LEU A 143 4.24 14.35 -21.31
C LEU A 143 5.63 14.99 -21.23
N VAL A 144 5.84 16.17 -21.84
CA VAL A 144 7.13 16.86 -21.82
C VAL A 144 7.53 17.28 -20.39
N PRO A 145 6.66 17.91 -19.58
CA PRO A 145 6.97 18.19 -18.18
C PRO A 145 7.24 16.93 -17.35
N MET A 146 6.49 15.84 -17.57
CA MET A 146 6.74 14.55 -16.91
C MET A 146 8.11 13.97 -17.26
N ALA A 147 8.49 14.03 -18.54
CA ALA A 147 9.78 13.52 -19.00
C ALA A 147 10.96 14.34 -18.42
N ASN A 148 10.83 15.66 -18.36
CA ASN A 148 11.90 16.54 -17.87
C ASN A 148 11.98 16.60 -16.34
N GLY A 149 10.83 16.60 -15.66
CA GLY A 149 10.72 16.84 -14.22
C GLY A 149 10.49 15.59 -13.36
N GLY A 150 10.18 14.45 -13.98
CA GLY A 150 9.85 13.20 -13.27
C GLY A 150 8.60 13.29 -12.40
N LYS A 151 7.73 14.28 -12.64
CA LYS A 151 6.51 14.55 -11.88
C LYS A 151 5.40 14.97 -12.84
N GLU A 152 4.15 14.72 -12.46
CA GLU A 152 3.00 15.23 -13.20
C GLU A 152 2.99 16.77 -13.21
N PRO A 153 2.52 17.41 -14.30
CA PRO A 153 2.38 18.86 -14.36
C PRO A 153 1.35 19.35 -13.35
N LEU A 154 1.56 20.55 -12.81
CA LEU A 154 0.55 21.25 -12.00
C LEU A 154 -0.25 22.19 -12.90
N GLY A 155 -1.57 22.13 -12.79
CA GLY A 155 -2.51 23.07 -13.39
C GLY A 155 -3.28 23.83 -12.31
N SER A 156 -3.98 24.88 -12.72
CA SER A 156 -4.92 25.63 -11.89
C SER A 156 -6.22 25.84 -12.65
N MET A 157 -7.23 26.40 -11.97
CA MET A 157 -8.63 26.50 -12.42
C MET A 157 -9.38 25.16 -12.45
N GLY A 158 -10.71 25.26 -12.56
CA GLY A 158 -11.59 24.11 -12.69
C GLY A 158 -11.54 23.52 -14.10
N ASN A 159 -12.05 22.29 -14.24
CA ASN A 159 -12.26 21.69 -15.55
C ASN A 159 -13.64 22.13 -16.10
N ASP A 160 -13.64 23.13 -16.98
CA ASP A 160 -14.84 23.65 -17.64
C ASP A 160 -15.25 22.85 -18.88
N SER A 161 -14.57 21.73 -19.18
CA SER A 161 -14.95 20.86 -20.29
C SER A 161 -16.25 20.11 -20.00
N ALA A 162 -17.05 19.89 -21.05
CA ALA A 162 -18.21 19.01 -20.98
C ALA A 162 -17.81 17.62 -20.45
N LEU A 163 -18.73 16.98 -19.72
CA LEU A 163 -18.58 15.57 -19.34
C LEU A 163 -18.36 14.71 -20.58
N ALA A 164 -17.59 13.63 -20.43
CA ALA A 164 -17.19 12.82 -21.58
C ALA A 164 -18.38 12.31 -22.41
N CYS A 165 -19.49 11.93 -21.74
CA CYS A 165 -20.73 11.48 -22.37
C CYS A 165 -21.55 12.58 -23.05
N LEU A 166 -21.29 13.85 -22.76
CA LEU A 166 -21.97 15.01 -23.36
C LEU A 166 -21.09 15.72 -24.39
N SER A 167 -19.84 15.30 -24.55
CA SER A 167 -18.92 15.95 -25.47
C SER A 167 -19.20 15.52 -26.91
N GLU A 168 -19.23 16.49 -27.83
CA GLU A 168 -19.29 16.23 -29.27
C GLU A 168 -17.94 15.75 -29.83
N GLN A 169 -16.85 15.97 -29.10
CA GLN A 169 -15.51 15.52 -29.48
C GLN A 169 -15.26 14.08 -29.03
N PRO A 170 -14.44 13.31 -29.77
CA PRO A 170 -14.05 11.98 -29.34
C PRO A 170 -13.29 12.06 -28.01
N LYS A 171 -13.78 11.34 -27.00
CA LYS A 171 -13.16 11.23 -25.68
C LYS A 171 -12.59 9.83 -25.47
N LEU A 172 -11.48 9.75 -24.74
CA LEU A 172 -10.84 8.48 -24.43
C LEU A 172 -11.64 7.75 -23.36
N ILE A 173 -11.52 6.41 -23.33
CA ILE A 173 -12.24 5.58 -22.36
C ILE A 173 -11.93 6.01 -20.91
N TYR A 174 -10.72 6.47 -20.64
CA TYR A 174 -10.29 6.91 -19.31
C TYR A 174 -11.02 8.15 -18.81
N ASP A 175 -11.57 9.00 -19.70
CA ASP A 175 -12.32 10.21 -19.31
C ASP A 175 -13.67 9.89 -18.66
N TYR A 176 -14.17 8.67 -18.86
CA TYR A 176 -15.41 8.17 -18.27
C TYR A 176 -15.22 7.63 -16.85
N PHE A 177 -13.98 7.31 -16.46
CA PHE A 177 -13.67 6.80 -15.12
C PHE A 177 -13.19 7.95 -14.24
N ARG A 178 -13.88 8.18 -13.12
CA ARG A 178 -13.48 9.16 -12.12
C ARG A 178 -12.80 8.46 -10.95
N GLN A 179 -11.64 8.98 -10.55
CA GLN A 179 -10.93 8.49 -9.38
C GLN A 179 -11.77 8.78 -8.13
N LEU A 180 -12.05 7.75 -7.36
CA LEU A 180 -12.67 7.90 -6.05
C LEU A 180 -11.59 8.27 -5.04
N PHE A 181 -11.95 9.13 -4.10
CA PHE A 181 -11.14 9.46 -2.93
C PHE A 181 -11.95 9.14 -1.66
N ALA A 182 -11.21 8.81 -0.59
CA ALA A 182 -11.77 8.44 0.72
C ALA A 182 -11.73 9.61 1.70
#